data_AF-A0AAD7IAC5-F1
#
_entry.id   AF-A0AAD7IAC5-F1
#
_cell.length_a   1.000
_cell.length_b   1.000
_cell.length_c   1.000
_cell.angle_alpha   90.00
_cell.angle_beta   90.00
_cell.angle_gamma   90.00
#
_symmetry.space_group_name_H-M   'P 1'
#
loop_
_entity.id
_entity.type
_entity.pdbx_description
1 polymer ?
#
loop_
_entity_poly.entity_id
_entity_poly.type
_entity_poly.pdbx_seq_one_letter_code
_entity_poly.pdbx_strand_id
1 'polypeptide(L)'
;YVAQWWMWWRSIQPAERALLGPGMLSTPNDAEWGGLTRLHGKNGLLHVMGTLLWWGDVVALDEEYRNEWVGAVEDVSWVLGELV
;
A
#
# COMPACT_ATOMS: atom_id res chain seq x y z
N TYR A 1 -5.49 -5.67 -12.07
CA TYR A 1 -4.81 -5.90 -10.78
C TYR A 1 -4.55 -4.59 -10.05
N VAL A 2 -3.97 -3.55 -10.68
CA VAL A 2 -3.65 -2.25 -10.04
C VAL A 2 -4.82 -1.64 -9.26
N ALA A 3 -5.96 -1.39 -9.92
CA ALA A 3 -7.11 -0.76 -9.27
C ALA A 3 -7.67 -1.58 -8.09
N GLN A 4 -7.64 -2.92 -8.20
CA GLN A 4 -8.09 -3.82 -7.14
C GLN A 4 -7.12 -3.83 -5.96
N TRP A 5 -5.81 -3.80 -6.25
CA TRP A 5 -4.79 -3.73 -5.23
C TRP A 5 -4.89 -2.42 -4.44
N TRP A 6 -5.00 -1.28 -5.11
CA TRP A 6 -5.19 0.01 -4.45
C TRP A 6 -6.50 0.07 -3.65
N MET A 7 -7.59 -0.44 -4.20
CA MET A 7 -8.87 -0.53 -3.48
C MET A 7 -8.75 -1.35 -2.19
N TRP A 8 -8.09 -2.52 -2.27
CA TRP A 8 -7.83 -3.36 -1.11
C TRP A 8 -6.92 -2.67 -0.10
N TRP A 9 -5.76 -2.15 -0.54
CA TRP A 9 -4.80 -1.46 0.32
C TRP A 9 -5.44 -0.29 1.08
N ARG A 10 -6.27 0.51 0.40
CA ARG A 10 -7.03 1.62 1.02
C ARG A 10 -8.01 1.17 2.08
N SER A 11 -8.64 0.01 1.93
CA SER A 11 -9.67 -0.48 2.87
C SER A 11 -9.13 -0.80 4.28
N ILE A 12 -7.81 -0.94 4.38
CA ILE A 12 -7.09 -1.28 5.62
C ILE A 12 -6.21 -0.13 6.14
N GLN A 13 -6.24 1.04 5.47
CA GLN A 13 -5.56 2.24 5.94
C GLN A 13 -6.38 3.03 6.96
N PRO A 14 -5.73 3.88 7.78
CA PRO A 14 -6.41 4.88 8.60
C PRO A 14 -7.31 5.82 7.77
N ALA A 15 -8.39 6.30 8.36
CA ALA A 15 -9.36 7.16 7.67
C ALA A 15 -8.81 8.56 7.37
N GLU A 16 -7.76 8.96 8.08
CA GLU A 16 -7.03 10.22 7.97
C GLU A 16 -6.18 10.29 6.69
N ARG A 17 -5.95 9.13 6.04
CA ARG A 17 -5.21 9.04 4.77
C ARG A 17 -6.15 9.37 3.61
N ALA A 18 -6.18 10.63 3.20
CA ALA A 18 -6.95 11.13 2.06
C ALA A 18 -6.34 10.70 0.73
N LEU A 19 -7.18 10.61 -0.31
CA LEU A 19 -6.72 10.39 -1.69
C LEU A 19 -6.13 11.67 -2.27
N LEU A 20 -4.86 11.63 -2.68
CA LEU A 20 -4.18 12.73 -3.36
C LEU A 20 -4.20 12.59 -4.89
N GLY A 21 -4.63 11.44 -5.42
CA GLY A 21 -4.69 11.14 -6.85
C GLY A 21 -5.14 9.71 -7.15
N PRO A 22 -4.85 9.20 -8.37
CA PRO A 22 -5.26 7.86 -8.81
C PRO A 22 -4.70 6.72 -7.94
N GLY A 23 -3.55 6.93 -7.31
CA GLY A 23 -2.86 5.93 -6.48
C GLY A 23 -2.56 6.43 -5.07
N MET A 24 -1.96 7.62 -4.94
CA MET A 24 -1.39 8.14 -3.70
C MET A 24 -2.40 8.43 -2.58
N LEU A 25 -2.01 8.02 -1.39
CA LEU A 25 -2.62 8.40 -0.14
C LEU A 25 -1.78 9.47 0.56
N SER A 26 -2.44 10.33 1.33
CA SER A 26 -1.74 11.30 2.17
C SER A 26 -0.95 10.59 3.27
N THR A 27 0.09 11.28 3.72
CA THR A 27 1.01 10.86 4.78
C THR A 27 0.88 11.82 5.97
N PRO A 28 -0.21 11.75 6.75
CA PRO A 28 -0.39 12.62 7.92
C PRO A 28 0.58 12.21 9.03
N ASN A 29 1.07 13.19 9.80
CA ASN A 29 2.05 12.98 10.88
C ASN A 29 1.47 12.22 12.10
N ASP A 30 0.15 12.26 12.30
CA ASP A 30 -0.53 11.68 13.46
C ASP A 30 -1.61 10.68 13.01
N ALA A 31 -1.24 9.75 12.13
CA ALA A 31 -2.18 8.73 11.64
C ALA A 31 -2.53 7.73 12.74
N GLU A 32 -3.82 7.54 13.01
CA GLU A 32 -4.29 6.51 13.95
C GLU A 32 -4.30 5.14 13.27
N TRP A 33 -3.25 4.36 13.47
CA TRP A 33 -3.04 3.04 12.85
C TRP A 33 -3.99 1.93 13.34
N GLY A 34 -5.01 2.27 14.12
CA GLY A 34 -6.06 1.33 14.55
C GLY A 34 -6.80 0.66 13.38
N GLY A 35 -6.78 1.23 12.17
CA GLY A 35 -7.30 0.57 10.96
C GLY A 35 -6.44 -0.62 10.48
N LEU A 36 -5.13 -0.55 10.72
CA LEU A 36 -4.17 -1.56 10.30
C LEU A 36 -4.29 -2.86 11.11
N THR A 37 -4.98 -2.84 12.26
CA THR A 37 -5.33 -4.05 13.01
C THR A 37 -6.33 -4.95 12.26
N ARG A 38 -6.94 -4.46 11.16
CA ARG A 38 -7.74 -5.25 10.22
C ARG A 38 -6.89 -6.17 9.33
N LEU A 39 -5.57 -5.95 9.24
CA LEU A 39 -4.65 -6.96 8.76
C LEU A 39 -4.54 -8.05 9.83
N HIS A 40 -5.56 -8.89 9.91
CA HIS A 40 -5.66 -9.92 10.94
C HIS A 40 -4.56 -10.97 10.77
N GLY A 41 -3.90 -11.31 11.88
CA GLY A 41 -2.93 -12.42 11.97
C GLY A 41 -1.47 -11.99 11.85
N LYS A 42 -0.57 -12.89 12.29
CA LYS A 42 0.88 -12.66 12.38
C LYS A 42 1.57 -12.28 11.06
N ASN A 43 0.88 -12.49 9.93
CA ASN A 43 1.43 -12.40 8.59
C ASN A 43 0.75 -11.34 7.71
N GLY A 44 -0.05 -10.42 8.27
CA GLY A 44 -0.77 -9.41 7.48
C GLY A 44 0.15 -8.59 6.57
N LEU A 45 1.24 -8.05 7.13
CA LEU A 45 2.26 -7.30 6.39
C LEU A 45 3.07 -8.17 5.41
N LEU A 46 3.30 -9.45 5.75
CA LEU A 46 3.97 -10.39 4.85
C LEU A 46 3.16 -10.64 3.57
N HIS A 47 1.83 -10.67 3.67
CA HIS A 47 0.97 -10.77 2.48
C HIS A 47 1.08 -9.51 1.61
N VAL A 48 1.11 -8.31 2.20
CA VAL A 48 1.30 -7.06 1.45
C VAL A 48 2.60 -7.12 0.67
N MET A 49 3.71 -7.47 1.32
CA MET A 49 5.02 -7.62 0.67
C MET A 49 5.00 -8.69 -0.43
N GLY A 50 4.34 -9.83 -0.20
CA GLY A 50 4.18 -10.88 -1.21
C GLY A 50 3.43 -10.42 -2.46
N THR A 51 2.36 -9.62 -2.28
CA THR A 51 1.62 -9.06 -3.44
C THR A 51 2.45 -8.06 -4.24
N LEU A 52 3.26 -7.24 -3.57
CA LEU A 52 4.17 -6.30 -4.23
C LEU A 52 5.28 -7.02 -4.99
N LEU A 53 5.84 -8.09 -4.42
CA LEU A 53 6.89 -8.86 -5.07
C LEU A 53 6.36 -9.52 -6.36
N TRP A 54 5.20 -10.18 -6.27
CA TRP A 54 4.54 -10.75 -7.46
C TRP A 54 4.17 -9.69 -8.50
N TRP A 55 3.61 -8.55 -8.07
CA TRP A 55 3.24 -7.47 -8.99
C TRP A 55 4.49 -6.91 -9.70
N GLY A 56 5.59 -6.72 -8.99
CA GLY A 56 6.86 -6.25 -9.56
C GLY A 56 7.39 -7.14 -10.69
N ASP A 57 7.30 -8.47 -10.51
CA ASP A 57 7.68 -9.44 -11.55
C ASP A 57 6.81 -9.30 -12.80
N VAL A 58 5.49 -9.06 -12.63
CA VAL A 58 4.53 -8.93 -13.74
C VAL A 58 4.75 -7.66 -14.56
N VAL A 59 5.15 -6.54 -13.93
CA VAL A 59 5.28 -5.23 -14.60
C VAL A 59 6.71 -4.87 -14.98
N ALA A 60 7.66 -5.80 -14.85
CA ALA A 60 9.08 -5.54 -15.02
C ALA A 60 9.45 -4.82 -16.33
N LEU A 61 8.67 -5.03 -17.40
CA LEU A 61 8.87 -4.50 -18.75
C LEU A 61 7.84 -3.44 -19.19
N ASP A 62 6.85 -3.11 -18.36
CA ASP A 62 5.79 -2.16 -18.72
C ASP A 62 5.90 -0.89 -17.86
N GLU A 63 6.29 0.21 -18.49
CA GLU A 63 6.63 1.47 -17.82
C GLU A 63 5.42 2.12 -17.12
N GLU A 64 4.22 2.02 -17.69
CA GLU A 64 3.00 2.59 -17.11
C GLU A 64 2.64 1.87 -15.81
N TYR A 65 2.59 0.54 -15.84
CA TYR A 65 2.26 -0.25 -14.65
C TYR A 65 3.43 -0.35 -13.65
N ARG A 66 4.67 -0.14 -14.09
CA ARG A 66 5.84 -0.01 -13.21
C ARG A 66 5.75 1.22 -12.33
N ASN A 67 5.30 2.37 -12.86
CA ASN A 67 5.15 3.58 -12.06
C ASN A 67 4.11 3.41 -10.94
N GLU A 68 2.99 2.76 -11.24
CA GLU A 68 1.97 2.42 -10.23
C GLU A 68 2.51 1.47 -9.16
N TRP A 69 3.31 0.48 -9.56
CA TRP A 69 3.97 -0.43 -8.62
C TRP A 69 4.98 0.30 -7.73
N VAL A 70 5.80 1.21 -8.28
CA VAL A 70 6.74 2.04 -7.50
C VAL A 70 5.98 2.85 -6.45
N GLY A 71 4.90 3.53 -6.84
CA GLY A 71 4.09 4.30 -5.88
C GLY A 71 3.49 3.44 -4.77
N ALA A 72 3.09 2.20 -5.08
CA ALA A 72 2.63 1.24 -4.08
C ALA A 72 3.75 0.81 -3.12
N VAL A 73 4.97 0.60 -3.61
CA VAL A 73 6.15 0.28 -2.79
C VAL A 73 6.52 1.43 -1.87
N GLU A 74 6.50 2.68 -2.37
CA GLU A 74 6.77 3.88 -1.59
C GLU A 74 5.74 4.06 -0.46
N ASP A 75 4.44 3.89 -0.77
CA ASP A 75 3.37 4.01 0.21
C ASP A 75 3.52 2.97 1.34
N VAL A 76 3.73 1.70 0.98
CA VAL A 76 3.92 0.62 1.97
C VAL A 76 5.19 0.84 2.79
N SER A 77 6.27 1.34 2.18
CA SER A 77 7.52 1.65 2.89
C SER A 77 7.32 2.75 3.92
N TRP A 78 6.55 3.79 3.59
CA TRP A 78 6.19 4.84 4.54
C TRP A 78 5.36 4.28 5.70
N VAL A 79 4.31 3.50 5.41
CA VAL A 79 3.49 2.86 6.46
C VAL A 79 4.33 2.00 7.39
N LEU A 80 5.27 1.20 6.86
CA LEU A 80 6.17 0.39 7.68
C LEU A 80 7.08 1.23 8.58
N GLY A 81 7.47 2.44 8.14
CA GLY A 81 8.26 3.37 8.96
C GLY A 81 7.49 3.97 10.13
N GLU A 82 6.18 4.17 9.97
CA GLU A 82 5.29 4.73 11.01
C GLU A 82 4.84 3.70 12.05
N LEU A 83 5.07 2.40 11.81
CA LEU A 83 4.71 1.30 12.72
C LEU A 83 5.83 0.92 13.72
N VAL A 84 6.98 1.59 13.66
CA VAL A 84 8.18 1.32 14.49
C VAL A 84 8.16 2.09 15.80
#